data_AF-A0A803ML13-F1
#
_entry.id   AF-A0A803ML13-F1
#
_cell.length_a   1.000
_cell.length_b   1.000
_cell.length_c   1.000
_cell.angle_alpha   90.00
_cell.angle_beta   90.00
_cell.angle_gamma   90.00
#
_symmetry.space_group_name_H-M   'P 1'
#
loop_
_entity.id
_entity.type
_entity.pdbx_description
1 polymer ?
#
loop_
_entity_poly.entity_id
_entity_poly.type
_entity_poly.pdbx_seq_one_letter_code
_entity_poly.pdbx_strand_id
1 'polypeptide(L)'
;MLSRCKMSCITKFQLKCGCYQYKNSLLCDWINASSLHKVAELEVSIDMAFTCRVPCVLKLNQLNCESLVVLKLDCGFVLCVSKPFTFPKLKVLFLEGIMFRGNRLSRFSNCCEPCLDDHGLNGILFGCPLLEELVINGCDWNGGDLYFANPLLR
;
A
#
# COMPACT_ATOMS: atom_id res chain seq x y z
N MET A 1 7.80 -17.97 20.96
CA MET A 1 8.10 -19.04 19.98
C MET A 1 6.90 -19.17 19.05
N LEU A 2 6.88 -18.44 17.93
CA LEU A 2 5.92 -18.73 16.86
C LEU A 2 6.53 -19.85 16.04
N SER A 3 5.97 -21.05 16.25
CA SER A 3 6.22 -22.25 15.47
C SER A 3 6.26 -21.94 13.97
N ARG A 4 7.26 -22.49 13.27
CA ARG A 4 7.35 -22.56 11.81
C ARG A 4 5.99 -22.97 11.24
N CYS A 5 5.17 -22.00 10.83
CA CYS A 5 4.01 -22.30 10.03
C CYS A 5 4.54 -22.94 8.74
N LYS A 6 4.08 -24.17 8.46
CA LYS A 6 4.09 -24.75 7.11
C LYS A 6 3.79 -23.63 6.11
N MET A 7 4.50 -23.59 4.98
CA MET A 7 4.18 -22.68 3.87
C MET A 7 2.67 -22.73 3.64
N SER A 8 1.95 -21.68 4.06
CA SER A 8 0.50 -21.70 4.00
C SER A 8 0.11 -21.58 2.53
N CYS A 9 -0.95 -22.27 2.14
CA CYS A 9 -1.51 -22.19 0.79
C CYS A 9 -2.39 -20.93 0.62
N ILE A 10 -2.23 -19.91 1.48
CA ILE A 10 -3.03 -18.69 1.40
C ILE A 10 -2.56 -17.90 0.19
N THR A 11 -3.36 -17.95 -0.88
CA THR A 11 -3.13 -17.18 -2.11
C THR A 11 -3.83 -15.83 -2.09
N LYS A 12 -4.85 -15.68 -1.23
CA LYS A 12 -5.69 -14.50 -1.13
C LYS A 12 -5.88 -14.10 0.33
N PHE A 13 -5.56 -12.86 0.64
CA PHE A 13 -5.81 -12.25 1.94
C PHE A 13 -6.66 -11.00 1.76
N GLN A 14 -7.83 -10.98 2.39
CA GLN A 14 -8.73 -9.84 2.38
C GLN A 14 -9.07 -9.44 3.81
N LEU A 15 -8.91 -8.17 4.12
CA LEU A 15 -9.28 -7.57 5.38
C LEU A 15 -10.19 -6.37 5.12
N LYS A 16 -11.42 -6.45 5.62
CA LYS A 16 -12.37 -5.34 5.57
C LYS A 16 -12.82 -5.06 6.99
N CYS A 17 -12.39 -3.92 7.54
CA CYS A 17 -12.66 -3.56 8.92
C CYS A 17 -13.47 -2.27 8.96
N GLY A 18 -14.62 -2.32 9.64
CA GLY A 18 -15.43 -1.15 9.95
C GLY A 18 -14.86 -0.37 11.15
N CYS A 19 -15.11 0.93 11.17
CA CYS A 19 -14.58 1.91 12.14
C CYS A 19 -14.62 1.47 13.62
N TYR A 20 -13.48 1.00 14.14
CA TYR A 20 -13.15 1.00 15.58
C TYR A 20 -11.65 1.24 15.77
N GLN A 21 -11.27 1.66 16.98
CA GLN A 21 -9.91 2.05 17.36
C GLN A 21 -8.92 0.87 17.26
N TYR A 22 -8.47 0.55 16.04
CA TYR A 22 -7.47 -0.49 15.83
C TYR A 22 -6.09 0.03 16.22
N LYS A 23 -5.32 -0.80 16.92
CA LYS A 23 -3.89 -0.54 17.09
C LYS A 23 -3.23 -0.72 15.72
N ASN A 24 -2.65 0.36 15.18
CA ASN A 24 -1.91 0.34 13.91
C ASN A 24 -0.87 -0.79 13.84
N SER A 25 -0.30 -1.19 14.97
CA SER A 25 0.65 -2.32 15.05
C SER A 25 0.06 -3.64 14.56
N LEU A 26 -1.21 -3.95 14.88
CA LEU A 26 -1.85 -5.21 14.48
C LEU A 26 -2.08 -5.27 12.97
N LEU A 27 -2.43 -4.13 12.36
CA LEU A 27 -2.59 -4.04 10.91
C LEU A 27 -1.26 -4.29 10.20
N CYS A 28 -0.18 -3.66 10.67
CA CYS A 28 1.15 -3.90 10.14
C CYS A 28 1.56 -5.37 10.28
N ASP A 29 1.26 -6.01 11.41
CA ASP A 29 1.54 -7.44 11.62
C ASP A 29 0.79 -8.33 10.63
N TRP A 30 -0.48 -8.03 10.33
CA TRP A 30 -1.27 -8.77 9.35
C TRP A 30 -0.76 -8.57 7.92
N ILE A 31 -0.40 -7.34 7.55
CA ILE A 31 0.19 -7.07 6.23
C ILE A 31 1.52 -7.79 6.09
N ASN A 32 2.39 -7.73 7.11
CA ASN A 32 3.65 -8.46 7.16
C ASN A 32 3.43 -9.97 7.05
N ALA A 33 2.42 -10.53 7.74
CA ALA A 33 2.08 -11.94 7.63
C ALA A 33 1.63 -12.32 6.21
N SER A 34 0.82 -11.48 5.55
CA SER A 34 0.40 -11.72 4.16
C SER A 34 1.59 -11.74 3.20
N SER A 35 2.56 -10.83 3.40
CA SER A 35 3.82 -10.78 2.65
C SER A 35 4.67 -12.04 2.83
N LEU A 36 4.79 -12.55 4.07
CA LEU A 36 5.49 -13.81 4.38
C LEU A 36 4.85 -15.01 3.68
N HIS A 37 3.54 -14.99 3.48
CA HIS A 37 2.80 -16.05 2.80
C HIS A 37 2.81 -15.95 1.28
N LYS A 38 3.46 -14.92 0.69
CA LYS A 38 3.54 -14.71 -0.76
C LYS A 38 2.16 -14.71 -1.41
N VAL A 39 1.20 -14.00 -0.80
CA VAL A 39 -0.16 -13.89 -1.34
C VAL A 39 -0.11 -13.31 -2.77
N ALA A 40 -1.01 -13.81 -3.61
CA ALA A 40 -1.25 -13.28 -4.95
C ALA A 40 -2.28 -12.14 -4.93
N GLU A 41 -3.22 -12.18 -3.99
CA GLU A 41 -4.24 -11.14 -3.84
C GLU A 41 -4.19 -10.56 -2.43
N LEU A 42 -3.98 -9.25 -2.33
CA LEU A 42 -4.05 -8.50 -1.09
C LEU A 42 -5.10 -7.40 -1.23
N GLU A 43 -6.13 -7.46 -0.39
CA GLU A 43 -7.14 -6.42 -0.25
C GLU A 43 -7.24 -5.98 1.19
N VAL A 44 -7.05 -4.69 1.43
CA VAL A 44 -7.20 -4.09 2.75
C VAL A 44 -8.07 -2.84 2.63
N SER A 45 -9.25 -2.89 3.24
CA SER A 45 -10.20 -1.79 3.33
C SER A 45 -10.45 -1.48 4.80
N ILE A 46 -10.18 -0.24 5.19
CA ILE A 46 -10.38 0.23 6.54
C ILE A 46 -11.24 1.49 6.47
N ASP A 47 -12.47 1.36 6.97
CA ASP A 47 -13.34 2.51 7.16
C ASP A 47 -12.84 3.31 8.39
N MET A 48 -11.87 4.18 8.16
CA MET A 48 -11.42 5.15 9.15
C MET A 48 -12.37 6.35 9.10
N ALA A 49 -13.27 6.46 10.10
CA ALA A 49 -13.93 7.72 10.33
C ALA A 49 -12.87 8.84 10.47
N PHE A 50 -13.10 9.98 9.81
CA PHE A 50 -12.21 11.16 9.78
C PHE A 50 -11.73 11.66 11.16
N THR A 51 -12.29 11.13 12.25
CA THR A 51 -11.94 11.41 13.64
C THR A 51 -10.72 10.64 14.16
N CYS A 52 -10.23 9.60 13.46
CA CYS A 52 -9.01 8.89 13.85
C CYS A 52 -7.76 9.75 13.55
N ARG A 53 -7.08 10.18 14.63
CA ARG A 53 -5.99 11.18 14.56
C ARG A 53 -4.67 10.68 13.98
N VAL A 54 -4.49 9.37 13.78
CA VAL A 54 -3.22 8.79 13.32
C VAL A 54 -3.47 7.86 12.14
N PRO A 55 -3.11 8.25 10.91
CA PRO A 55 -3.26 7.39 9.75
C PRO A 55 -2.36 6.15 9.84
N CYS A 56 -2.76 5.06 9.18
CA CYS A 56 -1.95 3.85 9.07
C CYS A 56 -0.85 4.06 8.04
N VAL A 57 0.40 4.02 8.46
CA VAL A 57 1.54 4.19 7.56
C VAL A 57 1.91 2.83 6.98
N LEU A 58 1.77 2.70 5.66
CA LEU A 58 2.14 1.49 4.94
C LEU A 58 3.37 1.78 4.07
N LYS A 59 4.46 1.04 4.33
CA LYS A 59 5.65 1.09 3.48
C LYS A 59 5.57 -0.03 2.46
N LEU A 60 5.59 0.31 1.17
CA LEU A 60 5.44 -0.72 0.12
C LEU A 60 6.52 -1.79 0.14
N ASN A 61 7.71 -1.48 0.67
CA ASN A 61 8.78 -2.45 0.86
C ASN A 61 8.43 -3.59 1.84
N GLN A 62 7.35 -3.46 2.61
CA GLN A 62 6.82 -4.52 3.46
C GLN A 62 6.00 -5.55 2.65
N LEU A 63 5.52 -5.16 1.47
CA LEU A 63 4.75 -6.03 0.59
C LEU A 63 5.67 -6.89 -0.28
N ASN A 64 5.34 -8.16 -0.40
CA ASN A 64 6.03 -9.05 -1.32
C ASN A 64 5.56 -8.80 -2.75
N CYS A 65 6.36 -8.08 -3.52
CA CYS A 65 5.99 -7.63 -4.86
C CYS A 65 6.05 -8.74 -5.92
N GLU A 66 6.74 -9.88 -5.66
CA GLU A 66 6.97 -10.94 -6.65
C GLU A 66 5.76 -11.86 -6.90
N SER A 67 4.91 -12.02 -5.89
CA SER A 67 3.71 -12.88 -5.96
C SER A 67 2.44 -12.09 -6.24
N LEU A 68 2.40 -10.82 -5.87
CA LEU A 68 1.21 -9.98 -5.95
C LEU A 68 0.73 -9.78 -7.39
N VAL A 69 -0.52 -10.17 -7.62
CA VAL A 69 -1.30 -10.00 -8.85
C VAL A 69 -2.38 -8.94 -8.66
N VAL A 70 -2.98 -8.87 -7.47
CA VAL A 70 -4.02 -7.89 -7.11
C VAL A 70 -3.62 -7.19 -5.83
N LEU A 71 -3.56 -5.86 -5.88
CA LEU A 71 -3.40 -4.99 -4.72
C LEU A 71 -4.56 -4.01 -4.66
N LYS A 72 -5.36 -4.11 -3.60
CA LYS A 72 -6.46 -3.18 -3.32
C LYS A 72 -6.27 -2.57 -1.95
N LEU A 73 -6.14 -1.25 -1.91
CA LEU A 73 -6.05 -0.47 -0.68
C LEU A 73 -7.15 0.56 -0.69
N ASP A 74 -7.90 0.61 0.40
CA ASP A 74 -9.04 1.51 0.56
C ASP A 74 -9.02 2.15 1.95
N CYS A 75 -9.01 3.49 1.92
CA CYS A 75 -9.11 4.47 3.01
C CYS A 75 -8.11 4.30 4.19
N GLY A 76 -7.70 5.43 4.77
CA GLY A 76 -6.97 5.44 6.04
C GLY A 76 -5.47 5.10 5.98
N PHE A 77 -4.91 4.97 4.78
CA PHE A 77 -3.49 4.70 4.58
C PHE A 77 -2.70 5.95 4.17
N VAL A 78 -1.52 6.10 4.77
CA VAL A 78 -0.41 6.90 4.23
C VAL A 78 0.59 5.95 3.58
N LEU A 79 0.65 5.96 2.26
CA LEU A 79 1.63 5.19 1.49
C LEU A 79 2.97 5.92 1.46
N CYS A 80 4.03 5.19 1.82
CA CYS A 80 5.43 5.62 1.69
C CYS A 80 6.15 4.75 0.66
N VAL A 81 6.71 5.38 -0.39
CA VAL A 81 7.39 4.71 -1.49
C VAL A 81 8.85 5.13 -1.52
N SER A 82 9.65 4.54 -0.62
CA SER A 82 11.04 4.98 -0.38
C SER A 82 12.04 4.62 -1.49
N LYS A 83 11.65 3.74 -2.42
CA LYS A 83 12.41 3.35 -3.61
C LYS A 83 11.43 2.95 -4.71
N PRO A 84 11.81 3.01 -6.00
CA PRO A 84 11.02 2.37 -7.04
C PRO A 84 10.98 0.86 -6.79
N PHE A 85 9.80 0.25 -6.86
CA PHE A 85 9.61 -1.19 -6.69
C PHE A 85 8.95 -1.78 -7.92
N THR A 86 9.36 -3.00 -8.26
CA THR A 86 8.77 -3.75 -9.37
C THR A 86 7.76 -4.73 -8.82
N PHE A 87 6.52 -4.62 -9.28
CA PHE A 87 5.49 -5.64 -9.13
C PHE A 87 5.36 -6.41 -10.45
N PRO A 88 6.23 -7.41 -10.71
CA PRO A 88 6.32 -8.06 -12.01
C PRO A 88 5.06 -8.81 -12.43
N LYS A 89 4.17 -9.15 -11.48
CA LYS A 89 2.93 -9.90 -11.74
C LYS A 89 1.66 -9.10 -11.50
N LEU A 90 1.76 -7.84 -11.07
CA LEU A 90 0.60 -7.06 -10.69
C LEU A 90 -0.20 -6.67 -11.92
N LYS A 91 -1.46 -7.10 -11.92
CA LYS A 91 -2.46 -6.85 -12.95
C LYS A 91 -3.48 -5.80 -12.50
N VAL A 92 -3.85 -5.81 -11.21
CA VAL A 92 -4.87 -4.91 -10.67
C VAL A 92 -4.26 -4.09 -9.55
N LEU A 93 -4.25 -2.77 -9.74
CA LEU A 93 -3.92 -1.79 -8.71
C LEU A 93 -5.14 -0.92 -8.43
N PHE A 94 -5.72 -1.08 -7.24
CA PHE A 94 -6.86 -0.29 -6.78
C PHE A 94 -6.47 0.51 -5.55
N LEU A 95 -6.59 1.82 -5.64
CA LEU A 95 -6.25 2.76 -4.58
C LEU A 95 -7.43 3.72 -4.40
N GLU A 96 -8.07 3.66 -3.24
CA GLU A 96 -9.19 4.53 -2.89
C GLU A 96 -8.93 5.28 -1.57
N GLY A 97 -9.08 6.60 -1.58
CA GLY A 97 -8.90 7.43 -0.39
C GLY A 97 -7.50 7.38 0.20
N ILE A 98 -6.48 7.07 -0.62
CA ILE A 98 -5.10 6.88 -0.16
C ILE A 98 -4.36 8.21 -0.14
N MET A 99 -3.65 8.46 0.95
CA MET A 99 -2.74 9.60 1.06
C MET A 99 -1.32 9.16 0.75
N PHE A 100 -0.66 9.86 -0.15
CA PHE A 100 0.76 9.69 -0.40
C PHE A 100 1.53 10.66 0.48
N ARG A 101 2.65 10.21 1.03
CA ARG A 101 3.44 11.05 1.92
C ARG A 101 3.95 12.30 1.19
N GLY A 102 4.39 12.18 -0.06
CA GLY A 102 4.80 13.31 -0.89
C GLY A 102 6.06 14.02 -0.39
N ASN A 103 6.41 15.12 -1.07
CA ASN A 103 7.63 15.90 -0.85
C ASN A 103 7.46 17.09 0.12
N ARG A 104 6.22 17.50 0.41
CA ARG A 104 5.95 18.56 1.39
C ARG A 104 5.97 17.96 2.78
N LEU A 105 6.76 18.58 3.69
CA LEU A 105 6.81 18.31 5.14
C LEU A 105 5.40 18.01 5.67
N SER A 106 5.06 16.73 5.70
CA SER A 106 3.66 16.29 5.82
C SER A 106 3.09 16.73 7.17
N ARG A 107 1.78 16.99 7.22
CA ARG A 107 0.99 17.15 8.46
C ARG A 107 1.11 15.95 9.43
N PHE A 108 1.87 14.92 9.04
CA PHE A 108 2.12 13.65 9.69
C PHE A 108 3.62 13.42 9.99
N SER A 109 4.43 14.49 10.08
CA SER A 109 5.86 14.41 10.45
C SER A 109 6.13 13.61 11.73
N ASN A 110 5.13 13.51 12.61
CA ASN A 110 5.21 12.80 13.88
C ASN A 110 4.93 11.29 13.75
N CYS A 111 4.47 10.83 12.59
CA CYS A 111 4.04 9.44 12.37
C CYS A 111 4.97 8.65 11.44
N CYS A 112 5.93 9.31 10.79
CA CYS A 112 6.82 8.67 9.82
C CYS A 112 8.25 9.22 9.94
N GLU A 113 9.25 8.34 10.03
CA GLU A 113 10.66 8.76 9.89
C GLU A 113 10.91 9.47 8.56
N PRO A 114 11.78 10.50 8.49
CA PRO A 114 12.08 11.22 7.25
C PRO A 114 12.43 10.26 6.11
N CYS A 115 11.70 10.37 4.99
CA CYS A 115 12.02 9.65 3.77
C CYS A 115 12.32 10.71 2.72
N LEU A 116 13.62 10.92 2.46
CA LEU A 116 14.13 11.96 1.57
C LEU A 116 13.78 11.69 0.10
N ASP A 117 13.53 10.42 -0.25
CA ASP A 117 13.27 9.93 -1.60
C ASP A 117 11.91 9.22 -1.68
N ASP A 118 10.81 9.93 -1.37
CA ASP A 118 9.47 9.37 -1.64
C ASP A 118 9.12 9.52 -3.12
N HIS A 119 9.03 8.38 -3.82
CA HIS A 119 8.70 8.32 -5.24
C HIS A 119 7.19 8.37 -5.50
N GLY A 120 6.36 8.38 -4.46
CA GLY A 120 4.90 8.38 -4.57
C GLY A 120 4.37 7.26 -5.46
N LEU A 121 3.22 7.48 -6.12
CA LEU A 121 2.66 6.52 -7.08
C LEU A 121 3.59 6.26 -8.26
N ASN A 122 4.39 7.23 -8.68
CA ASN A 122 5.29 7.07 -9.83
C ASN A 122 6.29 5.92 -9.59
N GLY A 123 6.75 5.74 -8.34
CA GLY A 123 7.60 4.62 -7.95
C GLY A 123 6.92 3.24 -8.03
N ILE A 124 5.59 3.19 -8.01
CA ILE A 124 4.80 1.96 -8.21
C ILE A 124 4.57 1.71 -9.70
N LEU A 125 4.10 2.73 -10.43
CA LEU A 125 3.66 2.57 -11.81
C LEU A 125 4.81 2.26 -12.77
N PHE A 126 6.03 2.70 -12.48
CA PHE A 126 7.21 2.34 -13.27
C PHE A 126 7.51 0.83 -13.26
N GLY A 127 7.08 0.13 -12.19
CA GLY A 127 7.44 -1.24 -11.92
C GLY A 127 6.35 -2.27 -12.21
N CYS A 128 5.26 -1.90 -12.89
CA CYS A 128 4.10 -2.78 -13.13
C CYS A 128 3.93 -3.07 -14.64
N PRO A 129 4.71 -3.99 -15.23
CA PRO A 129 4.69 -4.26 -16.67
C PRO A 129 3.49 -5.08 -17.15
N LEU A 130 2.70 -5.66 -16.25
CA LEU A 130 1.53 -6.48 -16.57
C LEU A 130 0.23 -5.82 -16.09
N LEU A 131 0.24 -4.52 -15.83
CA LEU A 131 -0.93 -3.82 -15.30
C LEU A 131 -2.06 -3.81 -16.33
N GLU A 132 -3.19 -4.39 -15.96
CA GLU A 132 -4.42 -4.52 -16.77
C GLU A 132 -5.51 -3.56 -16.28
N GLU A 133 -5.55 -3.28 -14.96
CA GLU A 133 -6.53 -2.41 -14.33
C GLU A 133 -5.86 -1.46 -13.33
N LEU A 134 -6.13 -0.16 -13.49
CA LEU A 134 -5.71 0.88 -12.56
C LEU A 134 -6.92 1.69 -12.12
N VAL A 135 -7.20 1.67 -10.82
CA VAL A 135 -8.22 2.53 -10.19
C VAL A 135 -7.55 3.41 -9.16
N ILE A 136 -7.75 4.72 -9.31
CA ILE A 136 -7.29 5.74 -8.38
C ILE A 136 -8.48 6.65 -8.10
N ASN A 137 -9.03 6.58 -6.89
CA ASN A 137 -10.19 7.37 -6.50
C ASN A 137 -9.91 8.12 -5.19
N GLY A 138 -10.17 9.44 -5.16
CA GLY A 138 -10.05 10.23 -3.92
C GLY A 138 -8.67 10.24 -3.25
N CYS A 139 -7.58 9.96 -3.99
CA CYS A 139 -6.22 9.96 -3.44
C CYS A 139 -5.63 11.37 -3.31
N ASP A 140 -4.86 11.61 -2.24
CA ASP A 140 -4.13 12.86 -1.99
C ASP A 140 -2.63 12.68 -2.21
N TRP A 141 -2.06 13.48 -3.11
CA TRP A 141 -0.65 13.43 -3.50
C TRP A 141 0.28 14.25 -2.59
N ASN A 142 -0.28 14.99 -1.63
CA ASN A 142 0.43 15.91 -0.73
C ASN A 142 1.46 16.80 -1.46
N GLY A 143 1.07 17.33 -2.62
CA GLY A 143 1.90 18.21 -3.46
C GLY A 143 2.94 17.51 -4.34
N GLY A 144 2.91 16.17 -4.42
CA GLY A 144 3.65 15.42 -5.43
C GLY A 144 3.00 15.52 -6.81
N ASP A 145 3.83 15.55 -7.85
CA ASP A 145 3.35 15.50 -9.24
C ASP A 145 2.99 14.07 -9.64
N LEU A 146 1.88 13.94 -10.38
CA LEU A 146 1.45 12.69 -10.98
C LEU A 146 1.86 12.66 -12.45
N TYR A 147 2.74 11.73 -12.83
CA TYR A 147 3.06 11.50 -14.24
C TYR A 147 2.99 10.02 -14.56
N PHE A 148 2.12 9.65 -15.50
CA PHE A 148 2.06 8.29 -16.02
C PHE A 148 3.27 8.05 -16.92
N ALA A 149 4.33 7.54 -16.31
CA ALA A 149 5.53 7.08 -17.02
C ALA A 149 5.43 5.62 -17.46
N ASN A 150 4.38 4.91 -17.05
CA ASN A 150 4.13 3.56 -17.52
C ASN A 150 3.77 3.61 -19.02
N PRO A 151 4.54 2.94 -19.90
CA PRO A 151 4.30 2.98 -21.34
C PRO A 151 2.97 2.31 -21.75
N LEU A 152 2.34 1.51 -20.88
CA LEU A 152 1.02 0.92 -21.12
C LEU A 152 -0.14 1.89 -20.88
N LEU A 153 0.13 3.03 -20.24
CA LEU A 153 -0.87 4.05 -19.88
C LEU A 153 -0.67 5.37 -20.65
N ARG A 154 0.18 5.38 -21.70
CA ARG A 154 0.38 6.49 -22.64
C ARG A 154 -0.16 6.12 -24.00
#